data_AF-A0A964AJZ2-F1
#
_entry.id   AF-A0A964AJZ2-F1
#
_cell.length_a   1.000
_cell.length_b   1.000
_cell.length_c   1.000
_cell.angle_alpha   90.00
_cell.angle_beta   90.00
_cell.angle_gamma   90.00
#
_symmetry.space_group_name_H-M   'P 1'
#
loop_
_entity.id
_entity.type
_entity.pdbx_description
1 polymer ?
#
loop_
_entity_poly.entity_id
_entity_poly.type
_entity_poly.pdbx_seq_one_letter_code
_entity_poly.pdbx_strand_id
1 'polypeptide(L)'
;MLLLLLSLTLAAADTGVDSGLNPVPIHGADADDDSWPDSVDCAPNDPAIYPGAPEQCNNLDDNCNGKIDDIAEVCDGIDNDCDGKVDEAEACRACGGEPEVDEAGGFLLLLPLLWSIRRRRIY
;
A
#
# COMPACT_ATOMS: atom_id res chain seq x y z
N MET A 1 37.53 22.98 38.41
CA MET A 1 36.34 23.63 38.97
C MET A 1 35.43 23.94 37.79
N LEU A 2 34.59 22.97 37.43
CA LEU A 2 33.14 23.02 37.68
C LEU A 2 32.54 24.12 36.77
N LEU A 3 31.86 23.79 35.67
CA LEU A 3 30.53 23.20 35.72
C LEU A 3 30.19 22.43 34.42
N LEU A 4 29.93 21.14 34.58
CA LEU A 4 28.99 20.37 33.79
C LEU A 4 27.60 21.02 33.95
N LEU A 5 26.98 21.44 32.85
CA LEU A 5 25.52 21.59 32.77
C LEU A 5 25.08 20.85 31.48
N LEU A 6 24.81 19.55 31.61
CA LEU A 6 23.49 18.99 31.90
C LEU A 6 22.67 18.86 30.61
N SER A 7 22.86 17.72 29.96
CA SER A 7 21.84 16.93 29.24
C SER A 7 20.55 17.66 28.84
N LEU A 8 20.47 18.07 27.57
CA LEU A 8 19.19 18.26 26.89
C LEU A 8 18.68 16.89 26.43
N THR A 9 18.31 16.03 27.37
CA THR A 9 17.40 14.92 27.05
C THR A 9 16.00 15.48 27.14
N LEU A 10 15.50 16.00 26.03
CA LEU A 10 14.07 16.24 25.85
C LEU A 10 13.41 14.87 25.76
N ALA A 11 13.17 14.24 26.90
CA ALA A 11 12.21 13.16 26.99
C ALA A 11 10.84 13.83 26.88
N ALA A 12 10.20 13.69 25.73
CA ALA A 12 8.76 13.79 25.67
C ALA A 12 8.23 12.65 26.54
N ALA A 13 7.95 12.95 27.81
CA ALA A 13 7.06 12.14 28.59
C ALA A 13 5.67 12.44 28.06
N ASP A 14 5.28 11.73 27.02
CA ASP A 14 3.86 11.56 26.74
C ASP A 14 3.34 10.61 27.81
N THR A 15 3.00 11.18 28.97
CA THR A 15 2.15 10.46 29.91
C THR A 15 0.77 10.48 29.27
N GLY A 16 0.46 9.42 28.51
CA GLY A 16 -0.87 9.12 27.99
C GLY A 16 -1.88 9.07 29.13
N VAL A 17 -2.32 10.26 29.54
CA VAL A 17 -3.41 10.47 30.48
C VAL A 17 -4.49 11.16 29.67
N ASP A 18 -5.43 10.34 29.21
CA ASP A 18 -6.79 10.71 28.79
C ASP A 18 -7.24 11.97 29.57
N SER A 19 -7.14 13.11 28.90
CA SER A 19 -7.45 14.41 29.46
C SER A 19 -8.44 15.14 28.57
N GLY A 20 -9.63 14.55 28.42
CA GLY A 20 -10.89 15.26 28.18
C GLY A 20 -11.10 15.72 26.72
N LEU A 21 -12.29 15.58 26.14
CA LEU A 21 -13.53 16.21 26.62
C LEU A 21 -14.78 15.56 25.97
N ASN A 22 -15.26 14.43 26.48
CA ASN A 22 -16.68 14.09 26.65
C ASN A 22 -16.78 12.65 27.18
N PRO A 23 -17.57 12.36 28.22
CA PRO A 23 -17.82 10.97 28.61
C PRO A 23 -18.75 10.35 27.57
N VAL A 24 -18.20 9.77 26.51
CA VAL A 24 -18.92 8.83 25.65
C VAL A 24 -18.69 7.44 26.26
N PRO A 25 -19.62 6.89 27.06
CA PRO A 25 -19.39 5.67 27.81
C PRO A 25 -19.86 4.46 27.01
N ILE A 26 -19.32 4.24 25.81
CA ILE A 26 -19.76 3.12 24.94
C ILE A 26 -18.65 2.29 24.28
N HIS A 27 -17.38 2.69 24.39
CA HIS A 27 -16.25 1.91 23.85
C HIS A 27 -15.32 1.56 25.02
N GLY A 28 -14.78 0.34 25.04
CA GLY A 28 -14.08 -0.28 26.18
C GLY A 28 -12.76 0.41 26.58
N ALA A 29 -11.74 -0.39 26.91
CA ALA A 29 -10.38 0.16 26.97
C ALA A 29 -10.00 0.63 25.56
N ASP A 30 -9.33 1.77 25.49
CA ASP A 30 -8.78 2.42 24.31
C ASP A 30 -7.43 2.96 24.78
N ALA A 31 -6.34 2.31 24.38
CA ALA A 31 -5.01 2.55 24.93
C ALA A 31 -4.17 3.57 24.15
N ASP A 32 -4.58 3.96 22.94
CA ASP A 32 -3.92 4.97 22.09
C ASP A 32 -4.78 6.18 21.71
N ASP A 33 -6.03 6.25 22.19
CA ASP A 33 -6.96 7.39 22.06
C ASP A 33 -7.32 7.70 20.59
N ASP A 34 -7.48 6.65 19.78
CA ASP A 34 -7.86 6.72 18.36
C ASP A 34 -9.39 6.60 18.15
N SER A 35 -10.15 6.51 19.25
CA SER A 35 -11.61 6.30 19.31
C SER A 35 -12.09 4.88 18.97
N TRP A 36 -11.19 3.90 18.88
CA TRP A 36 -11.47 2.49 18.69
C TRP A 36 -11.08 1.69 19.93
N PRO A 37 -11.96 0.83 20.46
CA PRO A 37 -11.61 0.06 21.65
C PRO A 37 -10.64 -1.08 21.32
N ASP A 38 -9.76 -1.44 22.27
CA ASP A 38 -8.75 -2.50 22.18
C ASP A 38 -9.29 -3.86 21.68
N SER A 39 -10.60 -4.10 21.84
CA SER A 39 -11.27 -5.32 21.41
C SER A 39 -11.50 -5.44 19.90
N VAL A 40 -11.46 -4.31 19.18
CA VAL A 40 -11.68 -4.26 17.72
C VAL A 40 -10.49 -3.67 16.98
N ASP A 41 -9.63 -2.92 17.67
CA ASP A 41 -8.39 -2.42 17.12
C ASP A 41 -7.29 -3.52 17.14
N CYS A 42 -6.63 -3.67 15.99
CA CYS A 42 -5.56 -4.63 15.78
C CYS A 42 -4.21 -4.16 16.34
N ALA A 43 -4.05 -2.87 16.65
CA ALA A 43 -2.83 -2.31 17.23
C ALA A 43 -3.12 -1.31 18.36
N PRO A 44 -3.56 -1.77 19.55
CA PRO A 44 -4.10 -0.96 20.66
C PRO A 44 -3.09 -0.05 21.39
N ASN A 45 -1.94 0.23 20.79
CA ASN A 45 -0.96 1.18 21.32
C ASN A 45 -0.37 2.04 20.19
N ASP A 46 -1.00 2.07 19.01
CA ASP A 46 -0.60 2.82 17.84
C ASP A 46 -1.81 3.51 17.19
N PRO A 47 -2.03 4.82 17.47
CA PRO A 47 -3.21 5.53 16.99
C PRO A 47 -3.23 5.75 15.46
N ALA A 48 -2.19 5.32 14.74
CA ALA A 48 -2.14 5.32 13.29
C ALA A 48 -2.78 4.07 12.66
N ILE A 49 -2.98 3.00 13.43
CA ILE A 49 -3.50 1.71 12.97
C ILE A 49 -4.84 1.47 13.66
N TYR A 50 -5.91 1.44 12.88
CA TYR A 50 -7.27 1.31 13.40
C TYR A 50 -8.26 0.90 12.33
N PRO A 51 -9.44 0.36 12.69
CA PRO A 51 -10.45 -0.01 11.70
C PRO A 51 -10.81 1.11 10.71
N GLY A 52 -10.45 0.92 9.44
CA GLY A 52 -10.68 1.88 8.36
C GLY A 52 -9.64 3.01 8.21
N ALA A 53 -8.48 2.91 8.86
CA ALA A 53 -7.35 3.80 8.59
C ALA A 53 -6.90 3.72 7.12
N PRO A 54 -6.19 4.73 6.59
CA PRO A 54 -5.53 4.61 5.30
C PRO A 54 -4.37 3.61 5.38
N GLU A 55 -4.36 2.63 4.48
CA GLU A 55 -3.22 1.73 4.31
C GLU A 55 -1.97 2.50 3.86
N GLN A 56 -0.83 2.11 4.40
CA GLN A 56 0.50 2.53 3.98
C GLN A 56 1.30 1.31 3.57
N CYS A 57 2.24 1.50 2.64
CA CYS A 57 3.17 0.44 2.22
C CYS A 57 4.22 0.16 3.31
N ASN A 58 3.82 -0.51 4.40
CA ASN A 58 4.63 -0.72 5.59
C ASN A 58 4.63 -2.19 6.07
N ASN A 59 3.99 -3.11 5.32
CA ASN A 59 3.82 -4.52 5.68
C ASN A 59 2.96 -4.74 6.94
N LEU A 60 2.08 -3.80 7.26
CA LEU A 60 1.08 -3.90 8.32
C LEU A 60 -0.33 -3.85 7.71
N ASP A 61 -1.33 -4.21 8.52
CA ASP A 61 -2.74 -4.03 8.22
C ASP A 61 -3.17 -2.79 8.99
N ASP A 62 -2.97 -1.61 8.39
CA ASP A 62 -3.21 -0.34 9.08
C ASP A 62 -4.71 -0.12 9.34
N ASN A 63 -5.56 -0.69 8.49
CA ASN A 63 -7.01 -0.50 8.53
C ASN A 63 -7.78 -1.63 9.26
N CYS A 64 -7.06 -2.59 9.86
CA CYS A 64 -7.56 -3.75 10.57
C CYS A 64 -8.62 -4.58 9.82
N ASN A 65 -8.54 -4.69 8.49
CA ASN A 65 -9.49 -5.48 7.69
C ASN A 65 -9.08 -6.95 7.49
N GLY A 66 -7.90 -7.33 7.97
CA GLY A 66 -7.33 -8.67 7.86
C GLY A 66 -6.48 -8.89 6.61
N LYS A 67 -6.13 -7.84 5.88
CA LYS A 67 -5.24 -7.88 4.73
C LYS A 67 -4.14 -6.84 4.91
N ILE A 68 -2.94 -7.21 4.47
CA ILE A 68 -1.76 -6.36 4.55
C ILE A 68 -1.63 -5.60 3.23
N ASP A 69 -1.33 -4.31 3.32
CA ASP A 69 -1.03 -3.41 2.19
C ASP A 69 -2.09 -3.49 1.06
N ASP A 70 -3.41 -3.56 1.40
CA ASP A 70 -4.48 -3.81 0.42
C ASP A 70 -4.95 -2.56 -0.36
N ILE A 71 -3.98 -1.77 -0.82
CA ILE A 71 -4.17 -0.51 -1.53
C ILE A 71 -4.56 -0.79 -2.98
N ALA A 72 -5.38 0.11 -3.56
CA ALA A 72 -5.61 0.08 -5.00
C ALA A 72 -4.39 0.63 -5.74
N GLU A 73 -3.90 -0.14 -6.71
CA GLU A 73 -2.86 0.28 -7.64
C GLU A 73 -3.23 1.57 -8.39
N VAL A 74 -2.27 2.49 -8.49
CA VAL A 74 -2.35 3.73 -9.26
C VAL A 74 -1.19 3.78 -10.22
N CYS A 75 -1.42 4.26 -11.46
CA CYS A 75 -0.39 4.32 -12.50
C CYS A 75 0.49 5.55 -12.37
N ASP A 76 1.25 5.63 -11.29
CA ASP A 76 2.16 6.73 -11.00
C ASP A 76 3.64 6.29 -10.96
N GLY A 77 3.93 5.04 -11.32
CA GLY A 77 5.29 4.49 -11.28
C GLY A 77 5.73 4.09 -9.87
N ILE A 78 4.79 3.99 -8.93
CA ILE A 78 4.99 3.55 -7.55
C ILE A 78 4.18 2.26 -7.34
N ASP A 79 4.78 1.31 -6.63
CA ASP A 79 4.10 0.11 -6.13
C ASP A 79 3.20 0.55 -4.96
N ASN A 80 1.90 0.68 -5.21
CA ASN A 80 0.96 1.19 -4.22
C ASN A 80 0.42 0.05 -3.35
N ASP A 81 0.28 -1.16 -3.90
CA ASP A 81 -0.20 -2.37 -3.20
C ASP A 81 0.92 -3.26 -2.63
N CYS A 82 2.17 -2.86 -2.81
CA CYS A 82 3.37 -3.43 -2.21
C CYS A 82 3.63 -4.90 -2.59
N ASP A 83 3.08 -5.37 -3.71
CA ASP A 83 3.22 -6.74 -4.16
C ASP A 83 4.57 -7.04 -4.83
N GLY A 84 5.42 -6.02 -4.96
CA GLY A 84 6.76 -6.08 -5.54
C GLY A 84 6.77 -5.89 -7.05
N LYS A 85 5.64 -5.53 -7.64
CA LYS A 85 5.53 -5.07 -9.03
C LYS A 85 5.01 -3.63 -9.04
N VAL A 86 5.26 -2.96 -10.15
CA VAL A 86 4.93 -1.54 -10.31
C VAL A 86 3.93 -1.43 -11.43
N ASP A 87 2.84 -0.70 -11.18
CA ASP A 87 1.79 -0.36 -12.15
C ASP A 87 1.12 -1.60 -12.76
N GLU A 88 0.53 -2.47 -11.93
CA GLU A 88 -0.10 -3.71 -12.39
C GLU A 88 -1.24 -3.46 -13.38
N ALA A 89 -1.23 -4.20 -14.48
CA ALA A 89 -2.08 -3.90 -15.64
C ALA A 89 -3.61 -3.94 -15.39
N GLU A 90 -4.13 -4.50 -14.30
CA GLU A 90 -5.59 -4.48 -14.07
C GLU A 90 -6.07 -3.09 -13.61
N ALA A 91 -5.28 -2.40 -12.78
CA ALA A 91 -5.49 -0.98 -12.46
C ALA A 91 -5.00 -0.06 -13.58
N CYS A 92 -3.91 -0.43 -14.26
CA CYS A 92 -3.30 0.41 -15.31
C CYS A 92 -3.82 0.28 -16.73
N ARG A 93 -4.79 -0.60 -16.99
CA ARG A 93 -5.49 -0.63 -18.29
C ARG A 93 -6.54 0.47 -18.45
N ALA A 94 -6.93 1.17 -17.38
CA ALA A 94 -7.95 2.21 -17.45
C ALA A 94 -7.41 3.56 -17.96
N CYS A 95 -6.13 3.84 -17.77
CA CYS A 95 -5.48 5.07 -18.20
C CYS A 95 -4.74 4.89 -19.53
N GLY A 96 -5.43 4.50 -20.60
CA GLY A 96 -5.07 4.83 -21.99
C GLY A 96 -3.64 4.52 -22.48
N GLY A 97 -2.89 3.65 -21.81
CA GLY A 97 -1.62 3.10 -22.32
C GLY A 97 -1.94 1.95 -23.25
N GLU A 98 -2.50 2.26 -24.42
CA GLU A 98 -2.47 1.36 -25.55
C GLU A 98 -1.04 0.82 -25.72
N PRO A 99 -0.80 -0.51 -25.74
CA PRO A 99 0.23 -0.99 -26.64
C PRO A 99 -0.37 -0.80 -28.03
N GLU A 100 -0.22 0.42 -28.57
CA GLU A 100 -0.03 0.56 -30.00
C GLU A 100 1.15 -0.38 -30.31
N VAL A 101 0.85 -1.60 -30.73
CA VAL A 101 1.78 -2.41 -31.50
C VAL A 101 1.85 -1.78 -32.89
N ASP A 102 2.37 -0.56 -32.92
CA ASP A 102 2.65 0.24 -34.09
C ASP A 102 4.00 -0.15 -34.67
N GLU A 103 4.10 -1.42 -35.02
CA GLU A 103 5.12 -1.90 -35.94
C GLU A 103 4.45 -2.74 -37.05
N ALA A 104 3.37 -2.18 -37.60
CA ALA A 104 3.21 -2.19 -39.05
C ALA A 104 4.33 -1.32 -39.67
N GLY A 105 5.55 -1.85 -39.72
CA GLY A 105 6.73 -1.04 -40.08
C GLY A 105 7.95 -1.79 -40.64
N GLY A 106 7.80 -2.99 -41.23
CA GLY A 106 8.94 -3.81 -41.69
C GLY A 106 8.80 -4.41 -43.09
N PHE A 107 8.66 -3.55 -44.08
CA PHE A 107 8.66 -3.78 -45.53
C PHE A 107 9.56 -4.93 -46.05
N LEU A 108 9.01 -6.06 -46.53
CA LEU A 108 9.61 -6.80 -47.66
C LEU A 108 8.64 -7.72 -48.40
N LEU A 109 8.01 -7.10 -49.41
CA LEU A 109 7.75 -7.62 -50.76
C LEU A 109 6.87 -8.87 -50.91
N LEU A 110 5.69 -8.62 -51.46
CA LEU A 110 5.11 -9.35 -52.60
C LEU A 110 5.49 -10.83 -52.68
N LEU A 111 4.57 -11.72 -52.30
CA LEU A 111 4.03 -12.77 -53.16
C LEU A 111 2.95 -13.54 -52.39
N PRO A 112 1.71 -13.62 -52.89
CA PRO A 112 0.75 -14.57 -52.34
C PRO A 112 1.19 -15.98 -52.73
N LEU A 113 0.68 -16.99 -52.02
CA LEU A 113 1.00 -18.42 -52.13
C LEU A 113 2.18 -18.84 -51.27
N LEU A 114 1.90 -19.25 -50.03
CA LEU A 114 2.34 -20.53 -49.46
C LEU A 114 1.65 -20.73 -48.10
N TRP A 115 0.32 -20.65 -48.12
CA TRP A 115 -0.54 -21.30 -47.13
C TRP A 115 -0.50 -22.81 -47.37
N SER A 116 0.55 -23.46 -46.87
CA SER A 116 0.79 -24.91 -46.76
C SER A 116 2.32 -25.03 -46.75
N ILE A 117 2.98 -25.22 -45.62
CA ILE A 117 3.11 -26.53 -44.98
C ILE A 117 3.47 -26.29 -43.51
N ARG A 118 2.47 -26.35 -42.62
CA ARG A 118 2.70 -27.03 -41.35
C ARG A 118 2.80 -28.52 -41.69
N ARG A 119 3.92 -29.16 -41.39
CA ARG A 119 3.99 -30.47 -40.70
C ARG A 119 5.44 -31.00 -40.63
N ARG A 120 5.98 -30.89 -39.41
CA ARG A 120 6.73 -31.91 -38.66
C ARG A 120 7.89 -32.61 -39.37
N ARG A 121 9.12 -32.26 -38.95
CA ARG A 121 10.17 -33.26 -38.71
C ARG A 121 10.81 -32.93 -37.36
N ILE A 122 10.38 -33.69 -36.36
CA ILE A 122 11.10 -33.83 -35.08
C ILE A 122 12.00 -35.05 -35.30
N TYR A 123 13.31 -34.86 -35.08
CA TYR A 123 14.23 -35.95 -34.78
C TYR A 123 14.24 -36.15 -33.27
#